data_AF-A0A9P6KE51-F1
#
_entry.id   AF-A0A9P6KE51-F1
#
_cell.length_a   1.000
_cell.length_b   1.000
_cell.length_c   1.000
_cell.angle_alpha   90.00
_cell.angle_beta   90.00
_cell.angle_gamma   90.00
#
_symmetry.space_group_name_H-M   'P 1'
#
loop_
_entity.id
_entity.type
_entity.pdbx_description
1 polymer ?
#
loop_
_entity_poly.entity_id
_entity_poly.type
_entity_poly.pdbx_seq_one_letter_code
_entity_poly.pdbx_strand_id
1 'polypeptide(L)'
;SLLALFDLVGQVIQAIPRDTIAVHYKQIFKFFLGAFDFRRLQRNTQSVANIAAVEDAVINAFMQLVMKLNETLFKPLFLKSLDWAVTELQVVKAAKEDCLDRLVFFYKLLDSLMDQLKSIITPYYGYVIDNVIEALTAFADTEATGANAVNELWPWVMSSLHKSFLYDGEGLWSVERFEKLMRPLVNQLMVTETTTDEAAPEWSSYEKRVSNWLVPCIGQIAVTLSNDALWKSLNYQVLIKTREEDKAIRLAALRVVQEFYRRLGEEFLILLPETIPFLAELMEDDDHEVEALTQQVIADIEGHLGGSLQKYFH
;
A
#
# COMPACT_ATOMS: atom_id res chain seq x y z
N SER A 1 -8.74 31.80 -6.53
CA SER A 1 -8.94 30.36 -6.23
C SER A 1 -7.60 29.66 -6.37
N LEU A 2 -7.15 28.87 -5.38
CA LEU A 2 -5.90 28.12 -5.46
C LEU A 2 -5.94 27.04 -6.55
N LEU A 3 -7.11 26.47 -6.82
CA LEU A 3 -7.28 25.47 -7.90
C LEU A 3 -6.91 26.06 -9.26
N ALA A 4 -7.42 27.25 -9.57
CA ALA A 4 -7.11 27.95 -10.81
C ALA A 4 -5.63 28.37 -10.90
N LEU A 5 -4.99 28.65 -9.77
CA LEU A 5 -3.56 28.94 -9.72
C LEU A 5 -2.74 27.70 -10.13
N PHE A 6 -3.01 26.53 -9.53
CA PHE A 6 -2.23 25.33 -9.84
C PHE A 6 -2.52 24.79 -11.24
N ASP A 7 -3.76 24.93 -11.74
CA ASP A 7 -4.07 24.66 -13.15
C ASP A 7 -3.23 25.53 -14.10
N LEU A 8 -3.22 26.85 -13.88
CA LEU A 8 -2.39 27.78 -14.66
C LEU A 8 -0.90 27.43 -14.55
N VAL A 9 -0.38 27.15 -13.35
CA VAL A 9 1.02 26.77 -13.14
C VAL A 9 1.35 25.49 -13.92
N GLY A 10 0.48 24.48 -13.89
CA GLY A 10 0.64 23.25 -14.67
C GLY A 10 0.74 23.53 -16.17
N GLN A 11 -0.18 24.34 -16.71
CA GLN A 11 -0.18 24.73 -18.14
C GLN A 11 1.08 25.52 -18.52
N VAL A 12 1.53 26.43 -17.66
CA VAL A 12 2.77 27.19 -17.87
C VAL A 12 3.98 26.26 -17.89
N ILE A 13 4.11 25.34 -16.93
CA ILE A 13 5.21 24.36 -16.89
C ILE A 13 5.20 23.48 -18.14
N GLN A 14 4.02 23.07 -18.59
CA GLN A 14 3.86 22.27 -19.80
C GLN A 14 4.34 23.04 -21.04
N ALA A 15 4.07 24.35 -21.12
CA ALA A 15 4.49 25.21 -22.22
C ALA A 15 6.00 25.56 -22.20
N ILE A 16 6.64 25.61 -21.03
CA ILE A 16 8.07 25.94 -20.92
C ILE A 16 8.95 24.84 -21.56
N PRO A 17 9.94 25.20 -22.39
CA PRO A 17 10.93 24.27 -22.95
C PRO A 17 11.76 23.53 -21.87
N ARG A 18 12.16 22.28 -22.16
CA ARG A 18 12.86 21.41 -21.19
C ARG A 18 14.20 21.99 -20.73
N ASP A 19 14.93 22.65 -21.61
CA ASP A 19 16.19 23.34 -21.34
C ASP A 19 16.00 24.49 -20.34
N THR A 20 14.93 25.27 -20.48
CA THR A 20 14.59 26.34 -19.53
C THR A 20 14.15 25.77 -18.18
N ILE A 21 13.35 24.69 -18.18
CA ILE A 21 13.00 23.97 -16.94
C ILE A 21 14.26 23.47 -16.22
N ALA A 22 15.22 22.88 -16.93
CA ALA A 22 16.45 22.35 -16.34
C ALA A 22 17.28 23.41 -15.59
N VAL A 23 17.17 24.70 -15.97
CA VAL A 23 17.83 25.81 -15.26
C VAL A 23 17.07 26.24 -14.00
N HIS A 24 15.74 26.20 -14.03
CA HIS A 24 14.88 26.78 -12.98
C HIS A 24 14.13 25.77 -12.11
N TYR A 25 14.29 24.46 -12.36
CA TYR A 25 13.52 23.41 -11.71
C TYR A 25 13.59 23.45 -10.18
N LYS A 26 14.73 23.88 -9.59
CA LYS A 26 14.89 23.99 -8.13
C LYS A 26 14.00 25.09 -7.53
N GLN A 27 13.89 26.24 -8.20
CA GLN A 27 13.05 27.34 -7.74
C GLN A 27 11.56 26.97 -7.89
N ILE A 28 11.20 26.32 -8.99
CA ILE A 28 9.84 25.81 -9.21
C ILE A 28 9.52 24.75 -8.15
N PHE A 29 10.44 23.82 -7.88
CA PHE A 29 10.27 22.83 -6.82
C PHE A 29 10.12 23.46 -5.44
N LYS A 30 10.89 24.50 -5.11
CA LYS A 30 10.73 25.22 -3.83
C LYS A 30 9.33 25.80 -3.67
N PHE A 31 8.72 26.30 -4.76
CA PHE A 31 7.33 26.74 -4.75
C PHE A 31 6.37 25.57 -4.45
N PHE A 32 6.53 24.43 -5.13
CA PHE A 32 5.73 23.23 -4.87
C PHE A 32 5.91 22.68 -3.46
N LEU A 33 7.14 22.64 -2.94
CA LEU A 33 7.40 22.15 -1.58
C LEU A 33 6.68 22.98 -0.51
N GLY A 34 6.49 24.28 -0.74
CA GLY A 34 5.62 25.11 0.11
C GLY A 34 4.13 24.76 -0.04
N ALA A 35 3.69 24.39 -1.24
CA ALA A 35 2.31 23.97 -1.51
C ALA A 35 1.98 22.57 -0.97
N PHE A 36 2.96 21.66 -0.90
CA PHE A 36 2.80 20.31 -0.34
C PHE A 36 2.34 20.34 1.12
N ASP A 37 2.68 21.41 1.85
CA ASP A 37 2.36 21.60 3.27
C ASP A 37 0.94 22.17 3.50
N PHE A 38 0.14 22.35 2.44
CA PHE A 38 -1.17 23.00 2.50
C PHE A 38 -2.11 22.35 3.53
N ARG A 39 -2.20 21.02 3.55
CA ARG A 39 -3.02 20.26 4.50
C ARG A 39 -2.69 20.64 5.94
N ARG A 40 -1.41 20.56 6.30
CA ARG A 40 -0.92 20.91 7.64
C ARG A 40 -1.27 22.34 8.03
N LEU A 41 -1.06 23.29 7.10
CA LEU A 41 -1.29 24.70 7.35
C LEU A 41 -2.77 25.08 7.43
N GLN A 42 -3.67 24.30 6.82
CA GLN A 42 -5.09 24.66 6.66
C GLN A 42 -6.07 23.67 7.30
N ARG A 43 -5.58 22.64 8.02
CA ARG A 43 -6.43 21.62 8.66
C ARG A 43 -7.57 22.22 9.49
N ASN A 44 -7.29 23.30 10.22
CA ASN A 44 -8.25 23.93 11.13
C ASN A 44 -9.11 25.03 10.48
N THR A 45 -8.85 25.37 9.22
CA THR A 45 -9.46 26.52 8.52
C THR A 45 -10.21 26.14 7.25
N GLN A 46 -9.99 24.94 6.71
CA GLN A 46 -10.61 24.43 5.49
C GLN A 46 -11.30 23.10 5.73
N SER A 47 -12.32 22.80 4.93
CA SER A 47 -12.93 21.47 4.93
C SER A 47 -11.97 20.43 4.34
N VAL A 48 -12.12 19.17 4.77
CA VAL A 48 -11.35 18.03 4.24
C VAL A 48 -11.48 17.92 2.71
N ALA A 49 -12.69 18.15 2.18
CA ALA A 49 -12.94 18.13 0.73
C ALA A 49 -12.17 19.23 -0.02
N ASN A 50 -12.11 20.45 0.54
CA ASN A 50 -11.33 21.54 -0.07
C ASN A 50 -9.83 21.25 -0.02
N ILE A 51 -9.35 20.68 1.09
CA ILE A 51 -7.95 20.28 1.22
C ILE A 51 -7.60 19.25 0.14
N ALA A 52 -8.38 18.16 0.03
CA ALA A 52 -8.18 17.14 -0.99
C ALA A 52 -8.16 17.72 -2.41
N ALA A 53 -9.13 18.58 -2.76
CA ALA A 53 -9.17 19.20 -4.10
C ALA A 53 -7.94 20.06 -4.40
N VAL A 54 -7.40 20.78 -3.40
CA VAL A 54 -6.18 21.57 -3.57
C VAL A 54 -4.96 20.66 -3.69
N GLU A 55 -4.86 19.60 -2.87
CA GLU A 55 -3.78 18.60 -2.98
C GLU A 55 -3.73 17.99 -4.38
N ASP A 56 -4.89 17.57 -4.93
CA ASP A 56 -4.98 16.99 -6.27
C ASP A 56 -4.53 18.00 -7.34
N ALA A 57 -4.93 19.27 -7.23
CA ALA A 57 -4.49 20.31 -8.15
C ALA A 57 -2.97 20.55 -8.07
N VAL A 58 -2.40 20.54 -6.85
CA VAL A 58 -0.96 20.69 -6.62
C VAL A 58 -0.19 19.51 -7.22
N ILE A 59 -0.64 18.28 -6.97
CA ILE A 59 -0.02 17.05 -7.49
C ILE A 59 -0.08 17.06 -9.03
N ASN A 60 -1.24 17.34 -9.62
CA ASN A 60 -1.39 17.39 -11.08
C ASN A 60 -0.47 18.42 -11.74
N ALA A 61 -0.32 19.61 -11.13
CA ALA A 61 0.59 20.63 -11.61
C ALA A 61 2.06 20.22 -11.44
N PHE A 62 2.41 19.60 -10.31
CA PHE A 62 3.76 19.09 -10.08
C PHE A 62 4.12 17.96 -11.04
N MET A 63 3.17 17.10 -11.40
CA MET A 63 3.38 16.06 -12.40
C MET A 63 3.80 16.64 -13.76
N GLN A 64 3.29 17.82 -14.15
CA GLN A 64 3.77 18.48 -15.38
C GLN A 64 5.26 18.84 -15.32
N LEU A 65 5.77 19.20 -14.13
CA LEU A 65 7.20 19.42 -13.92
C LEU A 65 7.97 18.10 -14.04
N VAL A 66 7.50 17.05 -13.35
CA VAL A 66 8.14 15.74 -13.35
C VAL A 66 8.32 15.19 -14.77
N MET A 67 7.30 15.33 -15.63
CA MET A 67 7.36 14.88 -17.04
C MET A 67 8.38 15.65 -17.92
N LYS A 68 8.96 16.74 -17.41
CA LYS A 68 10.00 17.54 -18.07
C LYS A 68 11.41 17.26 -17.54
N LEU A 69 11.53 16.55 -16.42
CA LEU A 69 12.81 16.25 -15.78
C LEU A 69 13.34 14.89 -16.24
N ASN A 70 14.66 14.79 -16.35
CA ASN A 70 15.33 13.49 -16.43
C ASN A 70 15.67 12.99 -15.02
N GLU A 71 16.17 11.76 -14.93
CA GLU A 71 16.50 11.11 -13.66
C GLU A 71 17.47 11.95 -12.79
N THR A 72 18.51 12.52 -13.40
CA THR A 72 19.53 13.32 -12.70
C THR A 72 18.93 14.55 -12.01
N LEU A 73 17.95 15.19 -12.66
CA LEU A 73 17.29 16.37 -12.11
C LEU A 73 16.15 16.00 -11.15
N PHE A 74 15.44 14.91 -11.41
CA PHE A 74 14.30 14.48 -10.60
C PHE A 74 14.72 13.86 -9.27
N LYS A 75 15.80 13.05 -9.24
CA LYS A 75 16.21 12.33 -8.03
C LYS A 75 16.42 13.21 -6.79
N PRO A 76 17.12 14.36 -6.88
CA PRO A 76 17.24 15.27 -5.74
C PRO A 76 15.89 15.81 -5.24
N LEU A 77 14.91 15.99 -6.11
CA LEU A 77 13.57 16.50 -5.76
C LEU A 77 12.78 15.44 -5.03
N PHE A 78 12.84 14.20 -5.51
CA PHE A 78 12.22 13.06 -4.83
C PHE A 78 12.79 12.89 -3.42
N LEU A 79 14.11 12.81 -3.29
CA LEU A 79 14.77 12.65 -2.00
C LEU A 79 14.47 13.81 -1.06
N LYS A 80 14.40 15.05 -1.59
CA LYS A 80 14.03 16.20 -0.76
C LYS A 80 12.57 16.16 -0.31
N SER A 81 11.66 15.66 -1.15
CA SER A 81 10.25 15.49 -0.78
C SER A 81 10.08 14.43 0.31
N LEU A 82 10.84 13.33 0.22
CA LEU A 82 10.88 12.28 1.24
C LEU A 82 11.45 12.81 2.56
N ASP A 83 12.60 13.49 2.53
CA ASP A 83 13.23 14.13 3.69
C ASP A 83 12.29 15.15 4.36
N TRP A 84 11.59 15.97 3.57
CA TRP A 84 10.56 16.90 4.04
C TRP A 84 9.39 16.22 4.76
N ALA A 85 8.95 15.06 4.27
CA ALA A 85 7.82 14.34 4.84
C ALA A 85 8.18 13.52 6.09
N VAL A 86 9.35 12.86 6.07
CA VAL A 86 9.73 11.88 7.08
C VAL A 86 10.66 12.48 8.14
N THR A 87 11.68 13.25 7.75
CA THR A 87 12.79 13.60 8.64
C THR A 87 12.68 15.00 9.23
N GLU A 88 12.36 16.01 8.44
CA GLU A 88 12.40 17.42 8.89
C GLU A 88 11.54 17.70 10.13
N LEU A 89 10.31 17.16 10.16
CA LEU A 89 9.39 17.38 11.28
C LEU A 89 9.76 16.60 12.54
N GLN A 90 10.40 15.44 12.39
CA GLN A 90 10.90 14.67 13.52
C GLN A 90 12.06 15.40 14.20
N VAL A 91 12.97 16.01 13.42
CA VAL A 91 14.12 16.78 13.95
C VAL A 91 13.66 17.97 14.80
N VAL A 92 12.60 18.66 14.39
CA VAL A 92 12.03 19.80 15.14
C VAL A 92 11.01 19.38 16.19
N LYS A 93 10.81 18.07 16.41
CA LYS A 93 9.84 17.50 17.37
C LYS A 93 8.44 18.08 17.20
N ALA A 94 7.97 18.17 15.95
CA ALA A 94 6.62 18.62 15.64
C ALA A 94 5.55 17.66 16.23
N ALA A 95 4.30 18.12 16.25
CA ALA A 95 3.19 17.27 16.69
C ALA A 95 3.04 16.04 15.78
N LYS A 96 2.61 14.90 16.34
CA LYS A 96 2.38 13.65 15.58
C LYS A 96 1.44 13.87 14.39
N GLU A 97 0.44 14.72 14.59
CA GLU A 97 -0.53 15.06 13.55
C GLU A 97 0.12 15.85 12.39
N ASP A 98 1.06 16.76 12.67
CA ASP A 98 1.77 17.50 11.62
C ASP A 98 2.60 16.56 10.74
N CYS A 99 3.26 15.59 11.36
CA CYS A 99 3.97 14.52 10.66
C CYS A 99 3.01 13.71 9.79
N LEU A 100 1.84 13.34 10.33
CA LEU A 100 0.81 12.60 9.61
C LEU A 100 0.33 13.34 8.36
N ASP A 101 0.07 14.65 8.45
CA ASP A 101 -0.38 15.43 7.29
C ASP A 101 0.62 15.42 6.14
N ARG A 102 1.92 15.57 6.46
CA ARG A 102 2.97 15.50 5.43
C ARG A 102 3.10 14.11 4.83
N LEU A 103 3.02 13.07 5.64
CA LEU A 103 3.06 11.69 5.16
C LEU A 103 1.89 11.40 4.23
N VAL A 104 0.66 11.80 4.59
CA VAL A 104 -0.51 11.61 3.72
C VAL A 104 -0.30 12.28 2.36
N PHE A 105 0.15 13.55 2.34
CA PHE A 105 0.44 14.22 1.07
C PHE A 105 1.55 13.50 0.29
N PHE A 106 2.65 13.14 0.94
CA PHE A 106 3.77 12.47 0.30
C PHE A 106 3.37 11.14 -0.34
N TYR A 107 2.59 10.31 0.35
CA TYR A 107 2.15 9.03 -0.20
C TYR A 107 1.10 9.21 -1.32
N LYS A 108 0.24 10.24 -1.28
CA LYS A 108 -0.60 10.62 -2.44
C LYS A 108 0.23 11.02 -3.67
N LEU A 109 1.27 11.81 -3.45
CA LEU A 109 2.21 12.20 -4.50
C LEU A 109 2.96 10.98 -5.05
N LEU A 110 3.46 10.09 -4.17
CA LEU A 110 4.14 8.86 -4.56
C LEU A 110 3.23 7.94 -5.37
N ASP A 111 1.97 7.79 -4.93
CA ASP A 111 0.95 7.00 -5.60
C ASP A 111 0.69 7.50 -7.03
N SER A 112 0.59 8.83 -7.20
CA SER A 112 0.43 9.49 -8.51
C SER A 112 1.68 9.35 -9.39
N LEU A 113 2.87 9.45 -8.79
CA LEU A 113 4.13 9.20 -9.50
C LEU A 113 4.21 7.76 -10.01
N MET A 114 3.79 6.78 -9.20
CA MET A 114 3.75 5.37 -9.56
C MET A 114 2.79 5.07 -10.70
N ASP A 115 1.61 5.67 -10.71
CA ASP A 115 0.68 5.50 -11.84
C ASP A 115 1.22 6.07 -13.14
N GLN A 116 1.86 7.24 -13.06
CA GLN A 116 2.34 7.95 -14.24
C GLN A 116 3.64 7.36 -14.80
N LEU A 117 4.59 6.99 -13.93
CA LEU A 117 5.94 6.59 -14.32
C LEU A 117 6.17 5.08 -14.25
N LYS A 118 5.36 4.35 -13.47
CA LYS A 118 5.41 2.88 -13.33
C LYS A 118 6.84 2.40 -13.02
N SER A 119 7.37 1.49 -13.84
CA SER A 119 8.71 0.91 -13.65
C SER A 119 9.84 1.94 -13.59
N ILE A 120 9.66 3.14 -14.16
CA ILE A 120 10.66 4.21 -14.10
C ILE A 120 10.84 4.74 -12.67
N ILE A 121 9.76 4.81 -11.87
CA ILE A 121 9.83 5.31 -10.49
C ILE A 121 10.04 4.18 -9.48
N THR A 122 9.74 2.92 -9.81
CA THR A 122 9.85 1.78 -8.88
C THR A 122 11.20 1.72 -8.13
N PRO A 123 12.38 1.92 -8.76
CA PRO A 123 13.66 1.91 -8.05
C PRO A 123 13.77 2.92 -6.90
N TYR A 124 13.04 4.04 -6.98
CA TYR A 124 13.00 5.07 -5.95
C TYR A 124 12.25 4.63 -4.69
N TYR A 125 11.38 3.64 -4.82
CA TYR A 125 10.69 3.09 -3.65
C TYR A 125 11.67 2.46 -2.66
N GLY A 126 12.86 2.05 -3.10
CA GLY A 126 13.95 1.61 -2.23
C GLY A 126 14.35 2.62 -1.15
N TYR A 127 14.11 3.92 -1.36
CA TYR A 127 14.33 4.96 -0.34
C TYR A 127 13.19 5.04 0.69
N VAL A 128 12.03 4.48 0.38
CA VAL A 128 10.79 4.61 1.16
C VAL A 128 10.50 3.34 1.98
N ILE A 129 11.09 2.19 1.63
CA ILE A 129 10.82 0.88 2.26
C ILE A 129 10.89 0.93 3.79
N ASP A 130 11.93 1.54 4.37
CA ASP A 130 12.09 1.57 5.83
C ASP A 130 10.93 2.35 6.49
N ASN A 131 10.49 3.45 5.88
CA ASN A 131 9.35 4.22 6.38
C ASN A 131 8.03 3.46 6.22
N VAL A 132 7.86 2.67 5.15
CA VAL A 132 6.69 1.80 4.96
C VAL A 132 6.63 0.74 6.05
N ILE A 133 7.76 0.08 6.33
CA ILE A 133 7.85 -0.95 7.37
C ILE A 133 7.53 -0.35 8.75
N GLU A 134 8.06 0.83 9.05
CA GLU A 134 7.75 1.56 10.28
C GLU A 134 6.25 1.88 10.38
N ALA A 135 5.65 2.39 9.30
CA ALA A 135 4.22 2.70 9.25
C ALA A 135 3.34 1.46 9.45
N LEU A 136 3.63 0.36 8.73
CA LEU A 136 2.90 -0.90 8.87
C LEU A 136 3.01 -1.46 10.29
N THR A 137 4.21 -1.40 10.89
CA THR A 137 4.43 -1.85 12.27
C THR A 137 3.62 -1.01 13.24
N ALA A 138 3.61 0.32 13.06
CA ALA A 138 2.82 1.22 13.89
C ALA A 138 1.31 0.98 13.75
N PHE A 139 0.80 0.69 12.55
CA PHE A 139 -0.61 0.36 12.34
C PHE A 139 -1.03 -0.95 13.03
N ALA A 140 -0.10 -1.90 13.20
CA ALA A 140 -0.36 -3.17 13.86
C ALA A 140 -0.09 -3.14 15.38
N ASP A 141 0.45 -2.05 15.91
CA ASP A 141 0.73 -1.91 17.34
C ASP A 141 -0.48 -1.34 18.09
N THR A 142 -1.34 -2.23 18.55
CA THR A 142 -2.56 -1.91 19.30
C THR A 142 -2.29 -1.27 20.67
N GLU A 143 -1.14 -1.55 21.29
CA GLU A 143 -0.77 -0.99 22.60
C GLU A 143 -0.32 0.47 22.48
N ALA A 144 0.41 0.82 21.41
CA ALA A 144 0.92 2.16 21.20
C ALA A 144 -0.08 3.13 20.54
N THR A 145 -1.05 2.62 19.77
CA THR A 145 -1.93 3.47 18.94
C THR A 145 -3.35 3.65 19.48
N GLY A 146 -3.81 2.78 20.38
CA GLY A 146 -5.19 2.79 20.88
C GLY A 146 -6.22 2.52 19.77
N ALA A 147 -7.50 2.83 20.02
CA ALA A 147 -8.63 2.47 19.14
C ALA A 147 -8.66 3.14 17.74
N ASN A 148 -7.64 3.90 17.35
CA ASN A 148 -7.54 4.60 16.06
C ASN A 148 -6.19 4.31 15.36
N ALA A 149 -5.77 3.04 15.36
CA ALA A 149 -4.53 2.60 14.72
C ALA A 149 -4.49 2.93 13.22
N VAL A 150 -5.61 2.72 12.53
CA VAL A 150 -5.76 2.99 11.09
C VAL A 150 -6.29 4.39 10.84
N ASN A 151 -5.62 5.12 9.95
CA ASN A 151 -5.99 6.48 9.55
C ASN A 151 -5.81 6.66 8.03
N GLU A 152 -6.05 7.89 7.52
CA GLU A 152 -6.00 8.21 6.08
C GLU A 152 -4.67 7.83 5.40
N LEU A 153 -3.57 7.70 6.15
CA LEU A 153 -2.28 7.28 5.60
C LEU A 153 -2.27 5.83 5.11
N TRP A 154 -2.97 4.93 5.82
CA TRP A 154 -2.95 3.48 5.57
C TRP A 154 -3.25 3.11 4.11
N PRO A 155 -4.36 3.57 3.49
CA PRO A 155 -4.65 3.19 2.10
C PRO A 155 -3.60 3.68 1.11
N TRP A 156 -2.97 4.84 1.36
CA TRP A 156 -1.93 5.36 0.46
C TRP A 156 -0.62 4.58 0.58
N VAL A 157 -0.24 4.17 1.80
CA VAL A 157 0.91 3.27 2.02
C VAL A 157 0.67 1.92 1.35
N MET A 158 -0.54 1.36 1.50
CA MET A 158 -0.89 0.07 0.89
C MET A 158 -0.94 0.14 -0.63
N SER A 159 -1.51 1.22 -1.19
CA SER A 159 -1.55 1.45 -2.63
C SER A 159 -0.15 1.61 -3.22
N SER A 160 0.72 2.42 -2.59
CA SER A 160 2.10 2.58 -3.05
C SER A 160 2.89 1.28 -2.95
N LEU A 161 2.65 0.48 -1.91
CA LEU A 161 3.31 -0.81 -1.74
C LEU A 161 2.87 -1.81 -2.81
N HIS A 162 1.57 -1.95 -3.06
CA HIS A 162 1.04 -2.78 -4.14
C HIS A 162 1.60 -2.38 -5.50
N LYS A 163 1.61 -1.08 -5.83
CA LYS A 163 2.16 -0.55 -7.08
C LYS A 163 3.67 -0.78 -7.18
N SER A 164 4.40 -0.69 -6.06
CA SER A 164 5.84 -1.00 -6.04
C SER A 164 6.13 -2.47 -6.39
N PHE A 165 5.23 -3.40 -6.07
CA PHE A 165 5.34 -4.80 -6.49
C PHE A 165 4.92 -4.98 -7.94
N LEU A 166 3.78 -4.39 -8.33
CA LEU A 166 3.17 -4.53 -9.65
C LEU A 166 4.10 -4.01 -10.76
N TYR A 167 4.83 -2.94 -10.48
CA TYR A 167 5.73 -2.30 -11.43
C TYR A 167 7.21 -2.65 -11.20
N ASP A 168 7.51 -3.69 -10.40
CA ASP A 168 8.89 -4.16 -10.22
C ASP A 168 9.31 -5.05 -11.39
N GLY A 169 10.15 -4.49 -12.26
CA GLY A 169 10.80 -5.23 -13.35
C GLY A 169 12.30 -5.41 -13.17
N GLU A 170 12.90 -4.80 -12.14
CA GLU A 170 14.36 -4.74 -11.95
C GLU A 170 14.82 -5.43 -10.66
N GLY A 171 13.92 -6.07 -9.92
CA GLY A 171 14.24 -6.80 -8.70
C GLY A 171 14.46 -5.85 -7.51
N LEU A 172 13.60 -4.85 -7.36
CA LEU A 172 13.54 -4.03 -6.15
C LEU A 172 13.34 -4.91 -4.91
N TRP A 173 12.45 -5.91 -4.99
CA TRP A 173 12.10 -6.77 -3.86
C TRP A 173 13.04 -7.97 -3.74
N SER A 174 14.26 -7.71 -3.26
CA SER A 174 15.21 -8.75 -2.89
C SER A 174 14.73 -9.59 -1.69
N VAL A 175 15.32 -10.77 -1.51
CA VAL A 175 15.08 -11.65 -0.34
C VAL A 175 15.17 -10.88 0.97
N GLU A 176 16.22 -10.08 1.16
CA GLU A 176 16.43 -9.29 2.38
C GLU A 176 15.30 -8.28 2.63
N ARG A 177 14.86 -7.58 1.57
CA ARG A 177 13.76 -6.60 1.69
C ARG A 177 12.44 -7.29 1.97
N PHE A 178 12.19 -8.42 1.33
CA PHE A 178 11.02 -9.25 1.58
C PHE A 178 10.99 -9.75 3.03
N GLU A 179 12.09 -10.28 3.55
CA GLU A 179 12.16 -10.80 4.93
C GLU A 179 11.83 -9.73 5.97
N LYS A 180 12.26 -8.48 5.75
CA LYS A 180 11.92 -7.35 6.62
C LYS A 180 10.46 -6.92 6.50
N LEU A 181 9.87 -7.00 5.30
CA LEU A 181 8.50 -6.53 5.05
C LEU A 181 7.42 -7.55 5.40
N MET A 182 7.69 -8.85 5.16
CA MET A 182 6.67 -9.91 5.16
C MET A 182 5.79 -9.87 6.41
N ARG A 183 6.41 -9.83 7.60
CA ARG A 183 5.65 -9.81 8.86
C ARG A 183 4.84 -8.52 9.05
N PRO A 184 5.42 -7.30 8.94
CA PRO A 184 4.64 -6.06 8.99
C PRO A 184 3.44 -6.02 8.03
N LEU A 185 3.61 -6.53 6.80
CA LEU A 185 2.54 -6.57 5.80
C LEU A 185 1.43 -7.58 6.17
N VAL A 186 1.80 -8.83 6.49
CA VAL A 186 0.82 -9.87 6.85
C VAL A 186 0.09 -9.51 8.16
N ASN A 187 0.77 -8.89 9.11
CA ASN A 187 0.16 -8.45 10.37
C ASN A 187 -0.93 -7.39 10.18
N GLN A 188 -1.04 -6.74 9.02
CA GLN A 188 -2.19 -5.87 8.72
C GLN A 188 -3.52 -6.63 8.71
N LEU A 189 -3.51 -7.97 8.56
CA LEU A 189 -4.71 -8.79 8.74
C LEU A 189 -5.29 -8.70 10.15
N MET A 190 -4.45 -8.39 11.15
CA MET A 190 -4.84 -8.25 12.56
C MET A 190 -5.43 -6.88 12.90
N VAL A 191 -5.42 -5.93 11.95
CA VAL A 191 -5.81 -4.54 12.17
C VAL A 191 -7.31 -4.38 11.87
N THR A 192 -8.12 -4.85 12.81
CA THR A 192 -9.58 -5.05 12.66
C THR A 192 -10.43 -3.83 12.97
N GLU A 193 -9.83 -2.69 13.33
CA GLU A 193 -10.55 -1.47 13.73
C GLU A 193 -11.51 -1.01 12.62
N THR A 194 -12.79 -0.96 12.91
CA THR A 194 -13.80 -0.54 11.95
C THR A 194 -14.70 0.53 12.54
N THR A 195 -15.10 1.49 11.72
CA THR A 195 -16.16 2.44 12.08
C THR A 195 -17.52 1.96 11.57
N THR A 196 -18.59 2.32 12.28
CA THR A 196 -19.98 2.09 11.88
C THR A 196 -20.61 3.28 11.15
N ASP A 197 -19.85 4.37 10.97
CA ASP A 197 -20.31 5.55 10.24
C ASP A 197 -20.33 5.28 8.72
N GLU A 198 -21.52 5.27 8.12
CA GLU A 198 -21.71 5.07 6.69
C GLU A 198 -21.11 6.21 5.83
N ALA A 199 -20.93 7.41 6.41
CA ALA A 199 -20.26 8.52 5.74
C ALA A 199 -18.73 8.44 5.84
N ALA A 200 -18.19 7.48 6.59
CA ALA A 200 -16.75 7.32 6.70
C ALA A 200 -16.12 6.81 5.40
N PRO A 201 -14.83 7.11 5.18
CA PRO A 201 -14.10 6.57 4.04
C PRO A 201 -14.12 5.04 3.98
N GLU A 202 -14.03 4.48 2.78
CA GLU A 202 -14.05 3.02 2.59
C GLU A 202 -12.97 2.29 3.37
N TRP A 203 -11.78 2.89 3.50
CA TRP A 203 -10.68 2.34 4.28
C TRP A 203 -10.99 2.30 5.79
N SER A 204 -12.07 2.90 6.27
CA SER A 204 -12.47 2.76 7.67
C SER A 204 -13.26 1.47 7.94
N SER A 205 -13.70 0.74 6.90
CA SER A 205 -14.28 -0.60 7.00
C SER A 205 -13.19 -1.67 6.89
N TYR A 206 -13.10 -2.57 7.87
CA TYR A 206 -12.13 -3.67 7.82
C TYR A 206 -12.29 -4.55 6.58
N GLU A 207 -13.53 -4.96 6.27
CA GLU A 207 -13.80 -5.81 5.11
C GLU A 207 -13.37 -5.16 3.80
N LYS A 208 -13.70 -3.88 3.60
CA LYS A 208 -13.29 -3.13 2.41
C LYS A 208 -11.78 -2.92 2.36
N ARG A 209 -11.13 -2.58 3.49
CA ARG A 209 -9.66 -2.46 3.58
C ARG A 209 -8.97 -3.72 3.10
N VAL A 210 -9.40 -4.85 3.64
CA VAL A 210 -8.82 -6.16 3.34
C VAL A 210 -9.02 -6.47 1.86
N SER A 211 -10.25 -6.38 1.38
CA SER A 211 -10.62 -6.84 0.03
C SER A 211 -10.05 -5.95 -1.07
N ASN A 212 -10.04 -4.62 -0.88
CA ASN A 212 -9.65 -3.69 -1.94
C ASN A 212 -8.14 -3.39 -1.95
N TRP A 213 -7.45 -3.47 -0.80
CA TRP A 213 -6.03 -3.11 -0.70
C TRP A 213 -5.14 -4.24 -0.19
N LEU A 214 -5.46 -4.89 0.93
CA LEU A 214 -4.53 -5.84 1.55
C LEU A 214 -4.38 -7.15 0.78
N VAL A 215 -5.50 -7.79 0.42
CA VAL A 215 -5.49 -9.05 -0.33
C VAL A 215 -4.77 -8.88 -1.68
N PRO A 216 -5.10 -7.88 -2.52
CA PRO A 216 -4.36 -7.64 -3.76
C PRO A 216 -2.88 -7.30 -3.52
N CYS A 217 -2.54 -6.60 -2.44
CA CYS A 217 -1.16 -6.26 -2.10
C CYS A 217 -0.34 -7.52 -1.75
N ILE A 218 -0.87 -8.40 -0.90
CA ILE A 218 -0.20 -9.66 -0.53
C ILE A 218 -0.15 -10.63 -1.73
N GLY A 219 -1.22 -10.74 -2.50
CA GLY A 219 -1.22 -11.53 -3.75
C GLY A 219 -0.22 -11.00 -4.78
N GLN A 220 -0.01 -9.68 -4.82
CA GLN A 220 0.95 -9.06 -5.73
C GLN A 220 2.40 -9.31 -5.35
N ILE A 221 2.77 -9.21 -4.07
CA ILE A 221 4.15 -9.54 -3.69
C ILE A 221 4.47 -11.01 -3.98
N ALA A 222 3.52 -11.94 -3.80
CA ALA A 222 3.75 -13.34 -4.13
C ALA A 222 4.10 -13.54 -5.61
N VAL A 223 3.35 -12.92 -6.54
CA VAL A 223 3.68 -12.93 -7.98
C VAL A 223 5.04 -12.29 -8.24
N THR A 224 5.32 -11.14 -7.63
CA THR A 224 6.58 -10.40 -7.84
C THR A 224 7.81 -11.21 -7.38
N LEU A 225 7.69 -12.00 -6.31
CA LEU A 225 8.81 -12.81 -5.80
C LEU A 225 9.16 -13.99 -6.71
N SER A 226 8.16 -14.65 -7.31
CA SER A 226 8.35 -15.83 -8.19
C SER A 226 9.38 -16.84 -7.64
N ASN A 227 9.28 -17.17 -6.34
CA ASN A 227 10.28 -17.96 -5.62
C ASN A 227 9.64 -18.84 -4.54
N ASP A 228 9.70 -20.17 -4.74
CA ASP A 228 9.07 -21.19 -3.90
C ASP A 228 9.46 -21.09 -2.41
N ALA A 229 10.73 -20.78 -2.12
CA ALA A 229 11.21 -20.70 -0.73
C ALA A 229 10.60 -19.50 0.01
N LEU A 230 10.42 -18.38 -0.69
CA LEU A 230 9.80 -17.18 -0.13
C LEU A 230 8.28 -17.35 -0.03
N TRP A 231 7.67 -17.99 -1.02
CA TRP A 231 6.26 -18.36 -0.98
C TRP A 231 5.93 -19.23 0.22
N LYS A 232 6.78 -20.22 0.54
CA LYS A 232 6.59 -21.07 1.72
C LYS A 232 6.47 -20.25 3.01
N SER A 233 7.38 -19.29 3.19
CA SER A 233 7.38 -18.43 4.37
C SER A 233 6.15 -17.51 4.40
N LEU A 234 5.78 -16.93 3.26
CA LEU A 234 4.60 -16.08 3.13
C LEU A 234 3.30 -16.85 3.40
N ASN A 235 3.14 -18.00 2.74
CA ASN A 235 1.99 -18.87 2.86
C ASN A 235 1.78 -19.30 4.31
N TYR A 236 2.83 -19.78 4.98
CA TYR A 236 2.74 -20.16 6.38
C TYR A 236 2.33 -18.99 7.28
N GLN A 237 2.88 -17.78 7.09
CA GLN A 237 2.48 -16.60 7.87
C GLN A 237 1.01 -16.20 7.67
N VAL A 238 0.44 -16.44 6.49
CA VAL A 238 -0.99 -16.22 6.23
C VAL A 238 -1.82 -17.35 6.83
N LEU A 239 -1.41 -18.61 6.64
CA LEU A 239 -2.16 -19.77 7.13
C LEU A 239 -2.34 -19.76 8.64
N ILE A 240 -1.33 -19.38 9.42
CA ILE A 240 -1.49 -19.25 10.88
C ILE A 240 -2.56 -18.24 11.29
N LYS A 241 -2.89 -17.25 10.43
CA LYS A 241 -3.98 -16.28 10.67
C LYS A 241 -5.37 -16.86 10.47
N THR A 242 -5.48 -18.00 9.80
CA THR A 242 -6.74 -18.75 9.70
C THR A 242 -7.14 -19.42 11.01
N ARG A 243 -6.29 -19.40 12.05
CA ARG A 243 -6.58 -19.97 13.38
C ARG A 243 -6.85 -18.91 14.46
N GLU A 244 -7.00 -17.65 14.06
CA GLU A 244 -7.26 -16.56 15.00
C GLU A 244 -8.72 -16.64 15.51
N GLU A 245 -8.96 -16.18 16.75
CA GLU A 245 -10.28 -16.26 17.39
C GLU A 245 -11.33 -15.41 16.64
N ASP A 246 -10.92 -14.26 16.11
CA ASP A 246 -11.78 -13.38 15.34
C ASP A 246 -12.02 -13.94 13.93
N LYS A 247 -13.28 -14.25 13.62
CA LYS A 247 -13.69 -14.76 12.32
C LYS A 247 -13.34 -13.84 11.16
N ALA A 248 -13.33 -12.51 11.39
CA ALA A 248 -13.01 -11.55 10.34
C ALA A 248 -11.57 -11.72 9.86
N ILE A 249 -10.66 -12.03 10.79
CA ILE A 249 -9.26 -12.32 10.50
C ILE A 249 -9.12 -13.66 9.77
N ARG A 250 -9.87 -14.69 10.19
CA ARG A 250 -9.89 -15.99 9.50
C ARG A 250 -10.36 -15.86 8.05
N LEU A 251 -11.46 -15.15 7.82
CA LEU A 251 -11.97 -14.83 6.48
C LEU A 251 -10.95 -14.05 5.64
N ALA A 252 -10.32 -13.03 6.22
CA ALA A 252 -9.32 -12.22 5.55
C ALA A 252 -8.10 -13.05 5.13
N ALA A 253 -7.58 -13.89 6.03
CA ALA A 253 -6.47 -14.79 5.75
C ALA A 253 -6.83 -15.80 4.65
N LEU A 254 -8.03 -16.38 4.70
CA LEU A 254 -8.51 -17.32 3.70
C LEU A 254 -8.70 -16.67 2.32
N ARG A 255 -9.13 -15.39 2.27
CA ARG A 255 -9.14 -14.60 1.02
C ARG A 255 -7.74 -14.40 0.44
N VAL A 256 -6.72 -14.21 1.28
CA VAL A 256 -5.32 -14.15 0.82
C VAL A 256 -4.87 -15.51 0.27
N VAL A 257 -5.21 -16.62 0.93
CA VAL A 257 -4.92 -17.97 0.41
C VAL A 257 -5.59 -18.17 -0.96
N GLN A 258 -6.86 -17.81 -1.08
CA GLN A 258 -7.60 -17.85 -2.35
C GLN A 258 -6.91 -17.02 -3.43
N GLU A 259 -6.44 -15.82 -3.08
CA GLU A 259 -5.73 -14.94 -4.00
C GLU A 259 -4.41 -15.56 -4.48
N PHE A 260 -3.65 -16.25 -3.61
CA PHE A 260 -2.43 -16.94 -4.04
C PHE A 260 -2.74 -17.98 -5.12
N TYR A 261 -3.70 -18.88 -4.90
CA TYR A 261 -4.04 -19.90 -5.89
C TYR A 261 -4.61 -19.28 -7.17
N ARG A 262 -5.45 -18.25 -7.08
CA ARG A 262 -6.00 -17.58 -8.28
C ARG A 262 -4.94 -16.90 -9.14
N ARG A 263 -3.92 -16.31 -8.52
CA ARG A 263 -2.88 -15.55 -9.25
C ARG A 263 -1.73 -16.43 -9.74
N LEU A 264 -1.33 -17.43 -8.95
CA LEU A 264 -0.16 -18.27 -9.20
C LEU A 264 -0.53 -19.63 -9.80
N GLY A 265 -1.79 -20.07 -9.64
CA GLY A 265 -2.34 -21.26 -10.26
C GLY A 265 -1.55 -22.53 -9.91
N GLU A 266 -1.17 -23.27 -10.96
CA GLU A 266 -0.45 -24.55 -10.85
C GLU A 266 0.90 -24.42 -10.13
N GLU A 267 1.59 -23.29 -10.27
CA GLU A 267 2.89 -23.08 -9.64
C GLU A 267 2.80 -23.09 -8.11
N PHE A 268 1.67 -22.65 -7.56
CA PHE A 268 1.48 -22.60 -6.10
C PHE A 268 1.08 -23.96 -5.50
N LEU A 269 0.70 -24.95 -6.32
CA LEU A 269 0.32 -26.29 -5.84
C LEU A 269 1.45 -27.01 -5.10
N ILE A 270 2.71 -26.60 -5.29
CA ILE A 270 3.83 -27.12 -4.50
C ILE A 270 3.65 -26.91 -2.99
N LEU A 271 2.90 -25.87 -2.58
CA LEU A 271 2.59 -25.55 -1.18
C LEU A 271 1.25 -26.12 -0.70
N LEU A 272 0.54 -26.85 -1.56
CA LEU A 272 -0.73 -27.50 -1.21
C LEU A 272 -0.60 -28.46 -0.01
N PRO A 273 0.45 -29.30 0.11
CA PRO A 273 0.60 -30.18 1.29
C PRO A 273 0.65 -29.42 2.62
N GLU A 274 1.17 -28.20 2.63
CA GLU A 274 1.24 -27.34 3.82
C GLU A 274 -0.09 -26.62 4.08
N THR A 275 -0.91 -26.44 3.04
CA THR A 275 -2.21 -25.76 3.09
C THR A 275 -3.33 -26.70 3.54
N ILE A 276 -3.28 -27.99 3.15
CA ILE A 276 -4.32 -28.99 3.43
C ILE A 276 -4.72 -29.06 4.91
N PRO A 277 -3.80 -29.13 5.89
CA PRO A 277 -4.20 -29.23 7.30
C PRO A 277 -5.04 -28.05 7.78
N PHE A 278 -4.75 -26.84 7.29
CA PHE A 278 -5.52 -25.64 7.64
C PHE A 278 -6.90 -25.64 6.98
N LEU A 279 -6.99 -26.06 5.71
CA LEU A 279 -8.29 -26.20 5.05
C LEU A 279 -9.16 -27.25 5.72
N ALA A 280 -8.58 -28.36 6.18
CA ALA A 280 -9.30 -29.41 6.91
C ALA A 280 -9.93 -28.86 8.20
N GLU A 281 -9.15 -28.09 8.98
CA GLU A 281 -9.63 -27.43 10.19
C GLU A 281 -10.75 -26.41 9.89
N LEU A 282 -10.60 -25.61 8.83
CA LEU A 282 -11.58 -24.59 8.44
C LEU A 282 -12.88 -25.16 7.85
N MET A 283 -12.85 -26.39 7.31
CA MET A 283 -14.06 -27.11 6.92
C MET A 283 -14.93 -27.48 8.13
N GLU A 284 -14.33 -27.54 9.31
CA GLU A 284 -15.00 -27.80 10.59
C GLU A 284 -15.19 -26.50 11.41
N ASP A 285 -15.04 -25.31 10.80
CA ASP A 285 -15.23 -24.02 11.50
C ASP A 285 -16.69 -23.82 11.93
N ASP A 286 -16.90 -23.26 13.12
CA ASP A 286 -18.23 -23.01 13.68
C ASP A 286 -18.97 -21.86 12.94
N ASP A 287 -18.26 -20.97 12.23
CA ASP A 287 -18.87 -19.88 11.47
C ASP A 287 -19.11 -20.27 10.00
N HIS A 288 -20.38 -20.24 9.60
CA HIS A 288 -20.81 -20.63 8.25
C HIS A 288 -20.19 -19.79 7.12
N GLU A 289 -19.82 -18.53 7.35
CA GLU A 289 -19.17 -17.72 6.30
C GLU A 289 -17.74 -18.22 6.03
N VAL A 290 -17.04 -18.64 7.09
CA VAL A 290 -15.70 -19.23 7.00
C VAL A 290 -15.76 -20.58 6.30
N GLU A 291 -16.69 -21.45 6.70
CA GLU A 291 -16.92 -22.76 6.06
C GLU A 291 -17.22 -22.59 4.57
N ALA A 292 -18.14 -21.68 4.21
CA ALA A 292 -18.53 -21.43 2.82
C ALA A 292 -17.36 -20.91 1.97
N LEU A 293 -16.58 -19.97 2.51
CA LEU A 293 -15.39 -19.49 1.82
C LEU A 293 -14.35 -20.61 1.66
N THR A 294 -14.20 -21.49 2.65
CA THR A 294 -13.26 -22.62 2.60
C THR A 294 -13.60 -23.57 1.47
N GLN A 295 -14.88 -23.91 1.32
CA GLN A 295 -15.35 -24.72 0.19
C GLN A 295 -15.08 -24.04 -1.16
N GLN A 296 -15.22 -22.70 -1.24
CA GLN A 296 -14.86 -21.95 -2.45
C GLN A 296 -13.36 -22.01 -2.76
N VAL A 297 -12.50 -21.85 -1.74
CA VAL A 297 -11.05 -21.96 -1.91
C VAL A 297 -10.66 -23.37 -2.37
N ILE A 298 -11.25 -24.42 -1.79
CA ILE A 298 -11.05 -25.80 -2.21
C ILE A 298 -11.42 -25.99 -3.68
N ALA A 299 -12.58 -25.48 -4.10
CA ALA A 299 -13.02 -25.57 -5.49
C ALA A 299 -12.06 -24.84 -6.46
N ASP A 300 -11.57 -23.65 -6.07
CA ASP A 300 -10.56 -22.93 -6.86
C ASP A 300 -9.26 -23.76 -7.00
N ILE A 301 -8.79 -24.37 -5.91
CA ILE A 301 -7.60 -25.24 -5.94
C ILE A 301 -7.83 -26.50 -6.77
N GLU A 302 -8.97 -27.17 -6.63
CA GLU A 302 -9.34 -28.35 -7.42
C GLU A 302 -9.36 -28.03 -8.94
N GLY A 303 -9.77 -26.81 -9.30
CA GLY A 303 -9.71 -26.30 -10.66
C GLY A 303 -8.29 -26.26 -11.23
N HIS A 304 -7.31 -25.84 -10.42
CA HIS A 304 -5.88 -25.85 -10.81
C HIS A 304 -5.25 -27.25 -10.74
N LEU A 305 -5.67 -28.08 -9.79
CA LEU A 305 -5.17 -29.45 -9.62
C LEU A 305 -5.68 -30.42 -10.70
N GLY A 306 -6.86 -30.15 -11.28
CA GLY A 306 -7.54 -31.03 -12.23
C GLY A 306 -8.18 -32.26 -11.58
N GLY A 307 -8.46 -32.22 -10.28
CA GLY A 307 -9.06 -33.34 -9.53
C GLY A 307 -9.40 -32.99 -8.09
N SER A 308 -10.15 -33.88 -7.43
CA SER A 308 -10.66 -33.58 -6.09
C SER A 308 -9.61 -33.70 -4.98
N LEU A 309 -9.72 -32.79 -4.01
CA LEU A 309 -8.93 -32.75 -2.79
C LEU A 309 -9.42 -33.68 -1.68
N GLN A 310 -10.62 -34.26 -1.78
CA GLN A 310 -11.24 -35.10 -0.74
C GLN A 310 -10.29 -36.19 -0.19
N LYS A 311 -9.51 -36.81 -1.07
CA LYS A 311 -8.54 -37.87 -0.72
C LYS A 311 -7.42 -37.42 0.24
N TYR A 312 -7.21 -36.11 0.41
CA TYR A 312 -6.20 -35.54 1.29
C TYR A 312 -6.76 -35.10 2.66
N PHE A 313 -8.08 -35.12 2.83
CA PHE A 313 -8.76 -34.76 4.08
C PHE A 313 -9.13 -36.00 4.92
N HIS A 314 -8.48 -37.14 4.67
CA HIS A 314 -8.71 -38.44 5.30
C HIS A 314 -7.45 -39.01 5.93
#